data_AF-A0A2A5HMA2-F1
#
_entry.id   AF-A0A2A5HMA2-F1
#
_cell.length_a   1.000
_cell.length_b   1.000
_cell.length_c   1.000
_cell.angle_alpha   90.00
_cell.angle_beta   90.00
_cell.angle_gamma   90.00
#
_symmetry.space_group_name_H-M   'P 1'
#
loop_
_entity.id
_entity.type
_entity.pdbx_description
1 polymer ?
#
loop_
_entity_poly.entity_id
_entity_poly.type
_entity_poly.pdbx_seq_one_letter_code
_entity_poly.pdbx_strand_id
1 'polypeptide(L)'
;MKNLFKTLIVVLALTTTVDSFSQIRITGVDPNQNLVFIRNYGTTTVDITNHILSSKLTNFTVGSMTVIAGNPSALGSMQTAWVQGGSLDAAGADLALYVPGTTDFNNTSNLLDFVQWKSGGHGREAVAVNKGIWTAGDFVCGNPTYTYNGNGGTVDYGVSHWNGTGCTTSIDEANGGEKLTIYPNPAKDVLNVTIASNVAVLSYRLINILGEVVLESNQNYSNEKLSLDISSLPKGQYAFVVNTVSEVITKKVLITQ
;
A
#
# COMPACT_ATOMS: atom_id res chain seq x y z
N MET A 1 -3.59 45.93 65.08
CA MET A 1 -3.60 44.49 64.75
C MET A 1 -4.15 44.32 63.34
N LYS A 2 -3.26 44.11 62.36
CA LYS A 2 -3.59 43.81 60.97
C LYS A 2 -3.50 42.30 60.80
N ASN A 3 -4.63 41.61 60.62
CA ASN A 3 -4.62 40.19 60.25
C ASN A 3 -4.95 40.04 58.76
N LEU A 4 -3.90 39.74 58.01
CA LEU A 4 -3.86 39.37 56.61
C LEU A 4 -4.08 37.85 56.46
N PHE A 5 -4.80 37.46 55.40
CA PHE A 5 -4.67 36.19 54.63
C PHE A 5 -5.19 34.89 55.30
N LYS A 6 -5.79 33.92 54.61
CA LYS A 6 -5.55 33.40 53.24
C LYS A 6 -6.85 32.83 52.62
N THR A 7 -7.14 33.20 51.38
CA THR A 7 -8.05 32.45 50.50
C THR A 7 -7.36 31.15 50.08
N LEU A 8 -7.96 30.01 50.44
CA LEU A 8 -7.50 28.68 50.04
C LEU A 8 -8.06 28.37 48.65
N ILE A 9 -7.25 28.47 47.60
CA ILE A 9 -7.58 27.94 46.27
C ILE A 9 -7.20 26.46 46.27
N VAL A 10 -8.19 25.58 46.28
CA VAL A 10 -8.00 24.15 46.06
C VAL A 10 -7.87 23.94 44.55
N VAL A 11 -6.64 23.82 44.05
CA VAL A 11 -6.37 23.35 42.69
C VAL A 11 -6.52 21.84 42.71
N LEU A 12 -7.66 21.34 42.20
CA LEU A 12 -7.86 19.93 41.95
C LEU A 12 -7.01 19.55 40.72
N ALA A 13 -5.76 19.17 40.96
CA ALA A 13 -4.91 18.60 39.92
C ALA A 13 -5.46 17.21 39.56
N LEU A 14 -6.20 17.15 38.45
CA LEU A 14 -6.60 15.91 37.81
C LEU A 14 -5.32 15.28 37.22
N THR A 15 -4.58 14.54 38.03
CA THR A 15 -3.43 13.77 37.54
C THR A 15 -3.97 12.62 36.72
N THR A 16 -4.09 12.81 35.40
CA THR A 16 -4.15 11.68 34.47
C THR A 16 -2.85 10.93 34.66
N THR A 17 -2.91 9.77 35.32
CA THR A 17 -1.82 8.80 35.27
C THR A 17 -1.70 8.41 33.81
N VAL A 18 -0.71 8.98 33.12
CA VAL A 18 -0.29 8.48 31.82
C VAL A 18 0.42 7.18 32.15
N ASP A 19 -0.30 6.06 32.10
CA ASP A 19 0.29 4.77 32.37
C ASP A 19 1.47 4.58 31.41
N SER A 20 2.67 4.51 31.98
CA SER A 20 3.93 4.35 31.26
C SER A 20 4.03 2.90 30.77
N PHE A 21 3.39 2.60 29.65
CA PHE A 21 3.61 1.34 28.93
C PHE A 21 4.58 1.55 27.77
N SER A 22 5.48 0.59 27.53
CA SER A 22 6.19 0.53 26.26
C SER A 22 5.17 0.20 25.17
N GLN A 23 5.00 1.11 24.22
CA GLN A 23 4.11 0.87 23.10
C GLN A 23 4.93 0.59 21.84
N ILE A 24 5.37 -0.65 21.73
CA ILE A 24 6.13 -1.12 20.57
C ILE A 24 5.15 -1.51 19.46
N ARG A 25 5.35 -0.96 18.27
CA ARG A 25 4.49 -1.13 17.11
C ARG A 25 5.29 -1.49 15.87
N ILE A 26 4.70 -2.32 15.01
CA ILE A 26 5.13 -2.47 13.63
C ILE A 26 4.65 -1.23 12.88
N THR A 27 5.57 -0.45 12.31
CA THR A 27 5.22 0.74 11.54
C THR A 27 5.45 0.60 10.05
N GLY A 28 6.04 -0.51 9.63
CA GLY A 28 6.30 -0.77 8.22
C GLY A 28 6.75 -2.20 7.96
N VAL A 29 6.39 -2.71 6.78
CA VAL A 29 6.76 -4.03 6.28
C VAL A 29 7.03 -3.95 4.79
N ASP A 30 8.22 -4.37 4.37
CA ASP A 30 8.55 -4.62 2.97
C ASP A 30 8.93 -6.10 2.78
N PRO A 31 7.99 -6.96 2.34
CA PRO A 31 8.27 -8.36 2.13
C PRO A 31 9.15 -8.64 0.90
N ASN A 32 9.27 -7.71 -0.06
CA ASN A 32 10.20 -7.89 -1.18
C ASN A 32 11.66 -7.77 -0.72
N GLN A 33 11.89 -7.00 0.34
CA GLN A 33 13.21 -6.77 0.91
C GLN A 33 13.43 -7.48 2.25
N ASN A 34 12.43 -8.19 2.78
CA ASN A 34 12.43 -8.75 4.13
C ASN A 34 12.64 -7.69 5.23
N LEU A 35 12.15 -6.47 5.03
CA LEU A 35 12.40 -5.33 5.91
C LEU A 35 11.21 -5.10 6.84
N VAL A 36 11.47 -4.89 8.13
CA VAL A 36 10.48 -4.60 9.16
C VAL A 36 10.90 -3.35 9.93
N PHE A 37 9.92 -2.48 10.20
CA PHE A 37 10.11 -1.22 10.88
C PHE A 37 9.37 -1.31 12.21
N ILE A 38 10.08 -1.13 13.32
CA ILE A 38 9.53 -1.25 14.67
C ILE A 38 9.76 0.06 15.40
N ARG A 39 8.69 0.69 15.87
CA ARG A 39 8.75 1.97 16.57
C ARG A 39 8.36 1.82 18.03
N ASN A 40 9.03 2.60 18.88
CA ASN A 40 8.63 2.80 20.26
C ASN A 40 7.80 4.09 20.38
N TYR A 41 6.49 3.96 20.60
CA TYR A 41 5.59 5.09 20.92
C TYR A 41 5.52 5.37 22.42
N GLY A 42 6.12 4.52 23.25
CA GLY A 42 6.25 4.76 24.69
C GLY A 42 7.22 5.91 25.00
N THR A 43 7.22 6.34 26.27
CA THR A 43 8.04 7.45 26.75
C THR A 43 9.43 7.02 27.23
N THR A 44 9.63 5.73 27.46
CA THR A 44 10.87 5.15 27.98
C THR A 44 11.65 4.40 26.90
N THR A 45 12.97 4.36 27.00
CA THR A 45 13.82 3.51 26.17
C THR A 45 13.56 2.02 26.46
N VAL A 46 13.52 1.20 25.41
CA VAL A 46 13.20 -0.23 25.50
C VAL A 46 14.19 -1.05 24.67
N ASP A 47 14.64 -2.19 25.21
CA ASP A 47 15.34 -3.21 24.44
C ASP A 47 14.30 -4.09 23.73
N ILE A 48 14.31 -4.06 22.39
CA ILE A 48 13.40 -4.86 21.57
C ILE A 48 14.04 -6.13 20.99
N THR A 49 15.31 -6.42 21.28
CA THR A 49 16.05 -7.53 20.66
C THR A 49 15.43 -8.91 20.91
N ASN A 50 14.84 -9.11 22.10
CA ASN A 50 14.18 -10.36 22.47
C ASN A 50 12.70 -10.44 22.07
N HIS A 51 12.13 -9.38 21.48
CA HIS A 51 10.78 -9.45 20.90
C HIS A 51 10.75 -10.45 19.76
N ILE A 52 9.61 -11.11 19.60
CA ILE A 52 9.41 -12.14 18.58
C ILE A 52 8.51 -11.59 17.49
N LEU A 53 8.95 -11.77 16.26
CA LEU A 53 8.15 -11.59 15.07
C LEU A 53 7.69 -12.96 14.57
N SER A 54 6.43 -13.06 14.18
CA SER A 54 5.84 -14.27 13.61
C SER A 54 5.21 -13.94 12.26
N SER A 55 5.58 -14.66 11.22
CA SER A 55 4.98 -14.54 9.88
C SER A 55 4.72 -15.94 9.34
N LYS A 56 3.48 -16.21 8.88
CA LYS A 56 3.04 -17.56 8.46
C LYS A 56 3.44 -18.65 9.46
N LEU A 57 3.27 -18.37 10.76
CA LEU A 57 3.60 -19.25 11.89
C LEU A 57 5.10 -19.57 12.05
N THR A 58 5.98 -18.96 11.25
CA THR A 58 7.43 -19.02 11.42
C THR A 58 7.87 -17.87 12.32
N ASN A 59 8.67 -18.17 13.33
CA ASN A 59 9.05 -17.20 14.37
C ASN A 59 10.53 -16.87 14.30
N PHE A 60 10.87 -15.59 14.50
CA PHE A 60 12.24 -15.09 14.57
C PHE A 60 12.32 -13.95 15.58
N THR A 61 13.47 -13.80 16.24
CA THR A 61 13.68 -12.69 17.18
C THR A 61 14.22 -11.47 16.46
N VAL A 62 13.85 -10.28 16.92
CA VAL A 62 14.37 -9.01 16.35
C VAL A 62 15.91 -8.99 16.38
N GLY A 63 16.52 -9.48 17.46
CA GLY A 63 17.98 -9.55 17.63
C GLY A 63 18.69 -10.55 16.70
N SER A 64 17.95 -11.44 16.03
CA SER A 64 18.50 -12.35 15.02
C SER A 64 18.55 -11.73 13.61
N MET A 65 17.92 -10.58 13.41
CA MET A 65 17.83 -9.90 12.11
C MET A 65 18.97 -8.89 11.94
N THR A 66 19.32 -8.59 10.68
CA THR A 66 20.30 -7.56 10.37
C THR A 66 19.73 -6.18 10.65
N VAL A 67 20.43 -5.35 11.42
CA VAL A 67 20.02 -3.97 11.67
C VAL A 67 20.41 -3.09 10.48
N ILE A 68 19.42 -2.45 9.87
CA ILE A 68 19.62 -1.52 8.75
C ILE A 68 19.70 -0.07 9.24
N ALA A 69 18.89 0.27 10.25
CA ALA A 69 18.89 1.59 10.89
C ALA A 69 18.32 1.52 12.32
N GLY A 70 18.67 2.52 13.14
CA GLY A 70 18.24 2.61 14.53
C GLY A 70 19.03 1.70 15.48
N ASN A 71 18.56 1.57 16.72
CA ASN A 71 19.21 0.77 17.76
C ASN A 71 18.20 -0.12 18.51
N PRO A 72 18.02 -1.39 18.09
CA PRO A 72 17.06 -2.30 18.73
C PRO A 72 17.33 -2.57 20.22
N SER A 73 18.58 -2.53 20.70
CA SER A 73 18.89 -2.83 22.11
C SER A 73 18.66 -1.65 23.05
N ALA A 74 18.44 -0.45 22.51
CA ALA A 74 18.12 0.75 23.27
C ALA A 74 17.25 1.70 22.43
N LEU A 75 16.05 1.25 22.07
CA LEU A 75 15.13 2.00 21.22
C LEU A 75 14.40 3.07 22.06
N GLY A 76 14.82 4.32 21.92
CA GLY A 76 14.27 5.47 22.63
C GLY A 76 12.84 5.82 22.21
N SER A 77 12.21 6.73 22.97
CA SER A 77 10.88 7.25 22.64
C SER A 77 10.85 7.85 21.24
N MET A 78 9.82 7.50 20.47
CA MET A 78 9.60 7.93 19.09
C MET A 78 10.72 7.54 18.11
N GLN A 79 11.61 6.64 18.49
CA GLN A 79 12.61 6.08 17.60
C GLN A 79 12.09 4.82 16.90
N THR A 80 12.58 4.59 15.69
CA THR A 80 12.25 3.42 14.88
C THR A 80 13.52 2.64 14.58
N ALA A 81 13.48 1.33 14.80
CA ALA A 81 14.48 0.37 14.34
C ALA A 81 14.03 -0.27 13.03
N TRP A 82 14.96 -0.42 12.10
CA TRP A 82 14.74 -1.05 10.80
C TRP A 82 15.58 -2.33 10.78
N VAL A 83 14.91 -3.47 10.69
CA VAL A 83 15.56 -4.78 10.75
C VAL A 83 15.19 -5.60 9.52
N GLN A 84 16.16 -6.34 8.99
CA GLN A 84 16.03 -7.10 7.76
C GLN A 84 16.31 -8.59 8.01
N GLY A 85 15.39 -9.48 7.60
CA GLY A 85 15.49 -10.93 7.80
C GLY A 85 14.14 -11.63 7.92
N GLY A 86 14.12 -12.86 8.44
CA GLY A 86 12.88 -13.59 8.77
C GLY A 86 12.13 -14.24 7.60
N SER A 87 12.51 -13.96 6.35
CA SER A 87 11.89 -14.48 5.12
C SER A 87 10.37 -14.22 5.05
N LEU A 88 10.00 -13.02 4.62
CA LEU A 88 8.63 -12.57 4.48
C LEU A 88 8.09 -12.93 3.08
N ASP A 89 6.83 -13.39 3.02
CA ASP A 89 6.20 -13.76 1.75
C ASP A 89 5.54 -12.56 1.06
N ALA A 90 6.13 -12.10 -0.04
CA ALA A 90 5.61 -10.99 -0.83
C ALA A 90 4.28 -11.30 -1.55
N ALA A 91 3.95 -12.58 -1.77
CA ALA A 91 2.68 -12.98 -2.38
C ALA A 91 1.47 -12.80 -1.43
N GLY A 92 1.73 -12.66 -0.12
CA GLY A 92 0.71 -12.43 0.90
C GLY A 92 1.01 -13.21 2.17
N ALA A 93 0.99 -12.51 3.31
CA ALA A 93 1.34 -13.05 4.63
C ALA A 93 0.79 -12.14 5.75
N ASP A 94 0.98 -12.59 6.98
CA ASP A 94 0.86 -11.82 8.21
C ASP A 94 2.23 -11.47 8.80
N LEU A 95 2.26 -10.47 9.67
CA LEU A 95 3.35 -10.20 10.60
C LEU A 95 2.76 -9.82 11.96
N ALA A 96 3.03 -10.65 12.95
CA ALA A 96 2.66 -10.45 14.33
C ALA A 96 3.89 -10.11 15.17
N LEU A 97 3.77 -9.14 16.07
CA LEU A 97 4.80 -8.77 17.04
C LEU A 97 4.37 -9.23 18.42
N TYR A 98 5.25 -9.92 19.14
CA TYR A 98 5.01 -10.45 20.48
C TYR A 98 5.98 -9.87 21.51
N VAL A 99 5.56 -9.95 22.78
CA VAL A 99 6.39 -9.64 23.95
C VAL A 99 7.69 -10.47 23.97
N PRO A 100 8.76 -9.97 24.63
CA PRO A 100 10.04 -10.65 24.69
C PRO A 100 9.95 -12.09 25.20
N GLY A 101 10.59 -13.01 24.46
CA GLY A 101 10.82 -14.39 24.93
C GLY A 101 9.58 -15.26 25.11
N THR A 102 8.39 -14.83 24.67
CA THR A 102 7.18 -15.67 24.78
C THR A 102 7.28 -16.94 23.94
N THR A 103 6.68 -18.02 24.44
CA THR A 103 6.49 -19.28 23.71
C THR A 103 5.02 -19.60 23.47
N ASP A 104 4.11 -18.82 24.05
CA ASP A 104 2.67 -18.97 23.90
C ASP A 104 2.13 -17.91 22.93
N PHE A 105 2.09 -18.29 21.66
CA PHE A 105 1.63 -17.46 20.56
C PHE A 105 0.10 -17.47 20.36
N ASN A 106 -0.64 -18.19 21.20
CA ASN A 106 -2.11 -18.19 21.16
C ASN A 106 -2.71 -17.29 22.25
N ASN A 107 -1.90 -16.89 23.23
CA ASN A 107 -2.31 -15.95 24.27
C ASN A 107 -2.31 -14.51 23.74
N THR A 108 -3.50 -13.90 23.72
CA THR A 108 -3.72 -12.53 23.24
C THR A 108 -3.02 -11.46 24.07
N SER A 109 -2.67 -11.74 25.32
CA SER A 109 -1.86 -10.84 26.16
C SER A 109 -0.41 -10.73 25.68
N ASN A 110 0.10 -11.77 25.00
CA ASN A 110 1.47 -11.78 24.48
C ASN A 110 1.62 -11.08 23.13
N LEU A 111 0.52 -10.99 22.36
CA LEU A 111 0.50 -10.30 21.07
C LEU A 111 0.47 -8.78 21.30
N LEU A 112 1.43 -8.05 20.73
CA LEU A 112 1.54 -6.61 20.84
C LEU A 112 0.95 -5.88 19.64
N ASP A 113 1.20 -6.41 18.45
CA ASP A 113 0.79 -5.77 17.20
C ASP A 113 0.63 -6.78 16.07
N PHE A 114 -0.12 -6.40 15.03
CA PHE A 114 -0.43 -7.28 13.92
C PHE A 114 -0.71 -6.49 12.64
N VAL A 115 -0.23 -7.02 11.52
CA VAL A 115 -0.61 -6.59 10.17
C VAL A 115 -0.65 -7.80 9.24
N GLN A 116 -1.52 -7.78 8.24
CA GLN A 116 -1.48 -8.74 7.13
C GLN A 116 -1.70 -8.03 5.79
N TRP A 117 -1.16 -8.61 4.72
CA TRP A 117 -1.17 -7.98 3.39
C TRP A 117 -1.61 -8.94 2.28
N LYS A 118 -2.10 -8.35 1.18
CA LYS A 118 -2.59 -9.00 -0.06
C LYS A 118 -3.85 -9.87 0.08
N SER A 119 -4.03 -10.60 1.18
CA SER A 119 -5.24 -11.34 1.49
C SER A 119 -5.40 -11.54 3.00
N GLY A 120 -6.59 -11.92 3.44
CA GLY A 120 -6.83 -12.32 4.82
C GLY A 120 -6.72 -13.82 5.06
N GLY A 121 -6.83 -14.26 6.31
CA GLY A 121 -6.72 -15.68 6.67
C GLY A 121 -5.31 -16.15 7.03
N HIS A 122 -4.34 -15.25 7.22
CA HIS A 122 -2.93 -15.65 7.42
C HIS A 122 -2.56 -15.83 8.89
N GLY A 123 -1.70 -16.82 9.13
CA GLY A 123 -0.95 -17.04 10.37
C GLY A 123 -1.70 -16.71 11.66
N ARG A 124 -1.35 -15.59 12.30
CA ARG A 124 -1.84 -15.17 13.63
C ARG A 124 -3.11 -14.32 13.61
N GLU A 125 -3.80 -14.22 12.48
CA GLU A 125 -5.03 -13.42 12.34
C GLU A 125 -6.05 -13.75 13.44
N ALA A 126 -6.34 -15.03 13.69
CA ALA A 126 -7.32 -15.43 14.71
C ALA A 126 -6.95 -14.90 16.12
N VAL A 127 -5.66 -14.83 16.45
CA VAL A 127 -5.18 -14.30 17.74
C VAL A 127 -5.34 -12.78 17.77
N ALA A 128 -5.04 -12.10 16.67
CA ALA A 128 -5.21 -10.65 16.53
C ALA A 128 -6.68 -10.22 16.60
N VAL A 129 -7.58 -11.00 15.97
CA VAL A 129 -9.03 -10.84 16.04
C VAL A 129 -9.53 -11.06 17.46
N ASN A 130 -9.12 -12.15 18.13
CA ASN A 130 -9.50 -12.41 19.51
C ASN A 130 -8.98 -11.34 20.49
N LYS A 131 -7.84 -10.71 20.18
CA LYS A 131 -7.31 -9.58 20.95
C LYS A 131 -8.11 -8.28 20.69
N GLY A 132 -8.81 -8.20 19.56
CA GLY A 132 -9.53 -7.00 19.14
C GLY A 132 -8.65 -5.93 18.48
N ILE A 133 -7.46 -6.30 17.97
CA ILE A 133 -6.55 -5.39 17.26
C ILE A 133 -6.61 -5.56 15.73
N TRP A 134 -7.42 -6.50 15.25
CA TRP A 134 -7.61 -6.77 13.84
C TRP A 134 -9.03 -7.26 13.58
N THR A 135 -9.57 -7.00 12.39
CA THR A 135 -10.87 -7.54 11.95
C THR A 135 -10.62 -8.76 11.07
N ALA A 136 -11.40 -9.82 11.27
CA ALA A 136 -11.24 -11.04 10.48
C ALA A 136 -11.41 -10.75 8.97
N GLY A 137 -10.45 -11.18 8.16
CA GLY A 137 -10.43 -11.00 6.72
C GLY A 137 -9.83 -9.69 6.22
N ASP A 138 -9.57 -8.71 7.10
CA ASP A 138 -9.02 -7.40 6.68
C ASP A 138 -7.55 -7.51 6.29
N PHE A 139 -7.09 -6.84 5.24
CA PHE A 139 -5.67 -6.83 4.89
C PHE A 139 -5.26 -5.52 4.25
N VAL A 140 -4.00 -5.16 4.40
CA VAL A 140 -3.39 -4.02 3.71
C VAL A 140 -3.20 -4.38 2.24
N CYS A 141 -3.72 -3.53 1.36
CA CYS A 141 -3.67 -3.70 -0.07
C CYS A 141 -2.62 -2.79 -0.72
N GLY A 142 -2.47 -2.89 -2.04
CA GLY A 142 -1.41 -2.20 -2.78
C GLY A 142 -0.08 -2.95 -2.76
N ASN A 143 0.98 -2.21 -3.06
CA ASN A 143 2.35 -2.72 -3.13
C ASN A 143 3.15 -2.23 -1.92
N PRO A 144 4.08 -3.06 -1.42
CA PRO A 144 4.96 -2.63 -0.34
C PRO A 144 5.87 -1.48 -0.79
N THR A 145 6.44 -0.70 0.12
CA THR A 145 6.42 -0.87 1.58
C THR A 145 5.06 -0.52 2.22
N TYR A 146 4.46 -1.48 2.95
CA TYR A 146 3.25 -1.24 3.73
C TYR A 146 3.62 -0.39 4.94
N THR A 147 2.93 0.73 5.18
CA THR A 147 3.31 1.68 6.23
C THR A 147 2.13 2.03 7.10
N TYR A 148 2.36 2.05 8.40
CA TYR A 148 1.40 2.47 9.40
C TYR A 148 1.33 4.01 9.45
N ASN A 149 0.13 4.58 9.48
CA ASN A 149 -0.10 6.02 9.53
C ASN A 149 -0.74 6.50 10.85
N GLY A 150 -0.94 5.59 11.81
CA GLY A 150 -1.41 5.94 13.16
C GLY A 150 -0.35 6.61 14.03
N ASN A 151 -0.78 7.11 15.19
CA ASN A 151 0.08 7.80 16.15
C ASN A 151 0.53 6.90 17.32
N GLY A 152 0.11 5.64 17.30
CA GLY A 152 0.33 4.74 18.42
C GLY A 152 -0.65 5.04 19.54
N GLY A 153 -1.92 5.31 19.22
CA GLY A 153 -2.98 5.36 20.23
C GLY A 153 -3.33 3.97 20.76
N THR A 154 -4.06 3.92 21.87
CA THR A 154 -4.64 2.67 22.41
C THR A 154 -5.71 2.06 21.51
N VAL A 155 -6.24 2.85 20.57
CA VAL A 155 -7.25 2.45 19.58
C VAL A 155 -6.71 2.42 18.15
N ASP A 156 -5.44 2.79 17.94
CA ASP A 156 -4.84 2.84 16.61
C ASP A 156 -4.37 1.45 16.17
N TYR A 157 -5.32 0.56 15.94
CA TYR A 157 -5.10 -0.82 15.48
C TYR A 157 -6.02 -1.14 14.29
N GLY A 158 -5.70 -2.19 13.56
CA GLY A 158 -6.49 -2.62 12.41
C GLY A 158 -6.08 -1.92 11.12
N VAL A 159 -6.65 -2.39 10.01
CA VAL A 159 -6.24 -2.00 8.66
C VAL A 159 -6.39 -0.50 8.40
N SER A 160 -7.35 0.19 9.03
CA SER A 160 -7.60 1.63 8.85
C SER A 160 -6.42 2.53 9.20
N HIS A 161 -5.46 2.03 9.98
CA HIS A 161 -4.24 2.74 10.35
C HIS A 161 -3.03 2.35 9.50
N TRP A 162 -3.26 1.72 8.35
CA TRP A 162 -2.24 1.38 7.37
C TRP A 162 -2.53 2.07 6.04
N ASN A 163 -1.47 2.57 5.40
CA ASN A 163 -1.56 3.07 4.04
C ASN A 163 -1.81 1.88 3.09
N GLY A 164 -2.79 2.02 2.21
CA GLY A 164 -3.30 0.91 1.39
C GLY A 164 -4.59 0.30 1.93
N THR A 165 -5.50 1.11 2.46
CA THR A 165 -6.87 0.70 2.83
C THR A 165 -7.81 0.81 1.65
N GLY A 166 -8.74 -0.15 1.52
CA GLY A 166 -9.77 -0.12 0.49
C GLY A 166 -9.29 -0.80 -0.79
N CYS A 167 -9.35 -2.13 -0.79
CA CYS A 167 -9.20 -2.96 -1.99
C CYS A 167 -10.33 -2.67 -2.98
N THR A 168 -10.36 -1.48 -3.56
CA THR A 168 -11.18 -1.24 -4.73
C THR A 168 -10.53 -2.05 -5.84
N THR A 169 -11.28 -2.95 -6.44
CA THR A 169 -10.93 -3.51 -7.75
C THR A 169 -11.07 -2.37 -8.77
N SER A 170 -10.15 -1.40 -8.73
CA SER A 170 -10.04 -0.40 -9.77
C SER A 170 -9.30 -1.04 -10.93
N ILE A 171 -9.83 -0.88 -12.13
CA ILE A 171 -9.04 -1.09 -13.33
C ILE A 171 -8.08 0.10 -13.36
N ASP A 172 -6.77 -0.14 -13.35
CA ASP A 172 -5.83 0.90 -13.76
C ASP A 172 -6.23 1.28 -15.18
N GLU A 173 -6.87 2.44 -15.35
CA GLU A 173 -6.94 3.06 -16.67
C GLU A 173 -5.49 3.32 -17.06
N ALA A 174 -4.91 2.45 -17.88
CA ALA A 174 -3.61 2.69 -18.46
C ALA A 174 -3.63 4.12 -18.99
N ASN A 175 -2.74 4.96 -18.45
CA ASN A 175 -2.56 6.40 -18.76
C ASN A 175 -2.12 6.62 -20.22
N GLY A 176 -2.72 5.91 -21.18
CA GLY A 176 -2.57 6.12 -22.60
C GLY A 176 -3.05 7.51 -23.03
N GLY A 177 -3.63 8.33 -22.15
CA GLY A 177 -3.89 9.76 -22.36
C GLY A 177 -2.64 10.56 -22.71
N GLU A 178 -1.53 10.29 -22.02
CA GLU A 178 -0.27 11.02 -22.22
C GLU A 178 0.57 10.42 -23.35
N LYS A 179 0.42 9.11 -23.60
CA LYS A 179 1.20 8.37 -24.60
C LYS A 179 0.65 8.47 -26.01
N LEU A 180 -0.68 8.57 -26.14
CA LEU A 180 -1.36 8.60 -27.42
C LEU A 180 -2.59 9.52 -27.36
N THR A 181 -2.62 10.52 -28.24
CA THR A 181 -3.76 11.43 -28.38
C THR A 181 -4.39 11.28 -29.74
N ILE A 182 -5.72 11.31 -29.80
CA ILE A 182 -6.49 11.16 -31.02
C ILE A 182 -7.32 12.42 -31.26
N TYR A 183 -7.25 12.97 -32.46
CA TYR A 183 -8.02 14.14 -32.83
C TYR A 183 -8.33 14.22 -34.34
N PRO A 184 -9.46 14.83 -34.72
CA PRO A 184 -10.56 15.19 -33.83
C PRO A 184 -11.30 13.94 -33.35
N ASN A 185 -11.92 14.01 -32.17
CA ASN A 185 -12.86 13.01 -31.69
C ASN A 185 -14.06 13.78 -31.10
N PRO A 186 -15.21 13.87 -31.79
CA PRO A 186 -15.63 13.04 -32.94
C PRO A 186 -14.87 13.33 -34.25
N ALA A 187 -14.64 12.28 -35.05
CA ALA A 187 -13.95 12.31 -36.35
C ALA A 187 -14.94 12.20 -37.52
N LYS A 188 -14.47 12.62 -38.71
CA LYS A 188 -15.22 12.56 -39.98
C LYS A 188 -14.46 11.75 -41.02
N ASP A 189 -13.57 12.40 -41.78
CA ASP A 189 -12.84 11.76 -42.89
C ASP A 189 -11.43 11.33 -42.50
N VAL A 190 -10.79 12.02 -41.56
CA VAL A 190 -9.40 11.77 -41.17
C VAL A 190 -9.29 11.69 -39.65
N LEU A 191 -8.60 10.66 -39.18
CA LEU A 191 -8.23 10.46 -37.78
C LEU A 191 -6.72 10.70 -37.62
N ASN A 192 -6.35 11.72 -36.86
CA ASN A 192 -4.94 11.96 -36.52
C ASN A 192 -4.63 11.40 -35.14
N VAL A 193 -3.46 10.80 -35.02
CA VAL A 193 -2.95 10.19 -33.81
C VAL A 193 -1.55 10.75 -33.55
N THR A 194 -1.37 11.44 -32.43
CA THR A 194 -0.04 11.83 -31.96
C THR A 194 0.45 10.80 -30.95
N ILE A 195 1.68 10.36 -31.14
CA ILE A 195 2.35 9.33 -30.35
C ILE A 195 3.51 10.01 -29.62
N ALA A 196 3.61 9.80 -28.31
CA ALA A 196 4.71 10.33 -27.51
C ALA A 196 6.06 9.74 -27.98
N SER A 197 7.13 10.53 -27.94
CA SER A 197 8.45 10.14 -28.48
C SER A 197 9.09 8.92 -27.82
N ASN A 198 8.65 8.57 -26.61
CA ASN A 198 9.09 7.38 -25.87
C ASN A 198 8.24 6.12 -26.16
N VAL A 199 7.32 6.16 -27.13
CA VAL A 199 6.42 5.05 -27.45
C VAL A 199 6.77 4.48 -28.83
N ALA A 200 7.20 3.22 -28.86
CA ALA A 200 7.40 2.46 -30.08
C ALA A 200 6.17 1.61 -30.38
N VAL A 201 5.48 1.91 -31.48
CA VAL A 201 4.28 1.17 -31.92
C VAL A 201 4.72 -0.02 -32.78
N LEU A 202 4.20 -1.20 -32.45
CA LEU A 202 4.42 -2.45 -33.20
C LEU A 202 3.31 -2.69 -34.23
N SER A 203 2.07 -2.39 -33.85
CA SER A 203 0.90 -2.50 -34.72
C SER A 203 -0.25 -1.66 -34.19
N TYR A 204 -1.21 -1.35 -35.06
CA TYR A 204 -2.47 -0.74 -34.67
C TYR A 204 -3.64 -1.34 -35.43
N ARG A 205 -4.82 -1.26 -34.82
CA ARG A 205 -6.09 -1.70 -35.39
C ARG A 205 -7.21 -0.73 -35.02
N LEU A 206 -8.15 -0.53 -35.92
CA LEU A 206 -9.43 0.11 -35.64
C LEU A 206 -10.51 -0.97 -35.68
N ILE A 207 -11.28 -1.09 -34.60
CA ILE A 207 -12.23 -2.17 -34.39
C ILE A 207 -13.62 -1.56 -34.15
N ASN A 208 -14.65 -2.06 -34.82
CA ASN A 208 -16.03 -1.60 -34.58
C ASN A 208 -16.64 -2.26 -33.33
N ILE A 209 -17.87 -1.87 -32.97
CA ILE A 209 -18.59 -2.44 -31.80
C ILE A 209 -18.91 -3.93 -31.91
N LEU A 210 -18.85 -4.51 -33.12
CA LEU A 210 -19.05 -5.94 -33.36
C LEU A 210 -17.75 -6.74 -33.24
N GLY A 211 -16.62 -6.07 -32.97
CA GLY A 211 -15.31 -6.70 -32.90
C GLY A 211 -14.62 -6.90 -34.25
N GLU A 212 -15.20 -6.38 -35.33
CA GLU A 212 -14.62 -6.46 -36.67
C GLU A 212 -13.49 -5.44 -36.83
N VAL A 213 -12.34 -5.89 -37.34
CA VAL A 213 -11.20 -5.05 -37.67
C VAL A 213 -11.47 -4.36 -39.00
N VAL A 214 -11.66 -3.05 -38.98
CA VAL A 214 -11.98 -2.25 -40.18
C VAL A 214 -10.75 -1.56 -40.78
N LEU A 215 -9.68 -1.40 -39.99
CA LEU A 215 -8.36 -0.92 -40.44
C LEU A 215 -7.28 -1.59 -39.58
N GLU A 216 -6.16 -1.97 -40.19
CA GLU A 216 -5.01 -2.51 -39.46
C GLU A 216 -3.67 -2.21 -40.13
N SER A 217 -2.62 -2.17 -39.31
CA SER A 217 -1.23 -2.18 -39.77
C SER A 217 -0.38 -2.99 -38.79
N ASN A 218 0.46 -3.87 -39.34
CA ASN A 218 1.40 -4.71 -38.59
C ASN A 218 2.85 -4.22 -38.74
N GLN A 219 3.03 -2.95 -39.10
CA GLN A 219 4.35 -2.35 -39.29
C GLN A 219 4.77 -1.56 -38.05
N ASN A 220 6.05 -1.65 -37.72
CA ASN A 220 6.64 -0.81 -36.68
C ASN A 220 6.56 0.66 -37.09
N TYR A 221 6.11 1.50 -36.16
CA TYR A 221 5.94 2.92 -36.38
C TYR A 221 6.66 3.72 -35.30
N SER A 222 7.58 4.59 -35.72
CA SER A 222 8.40 5.42 -34.84
C SER A 222 8.22 6.93 -35.07
N ASN A 223 7.32 7.33 -35.98
CA ASN A 223 7.03 8.75 -36.19
C ASN A 223 6.04 9.26 -35.14
N GLU A 224 6.16 10.54 -34.77
CA GLU A 224 5.32 11.16 -33.73
C GLU A 224 3.85 11.38 -34.15
N LYS A 225 3.52 11.26 -35.45
CA LYS A 225 2.18 11.55 -35.98
C LYS A 225 1.74 10.56 -37.03
N LEU A 226 0.64 9.86 -36.78
CA LEU A 226 -0.05 8.97 -37.71
C LEU A 226 -1.35 9.65 -38.18
N SER A 227 -1.67 9.53 -39.47
CA SER A 227 -2.91 10.04 -40.07
C SER A 227 -3.58 8.92 -40.84
N LEU A 228 -4.86 8.68 -40.54
CA LEU A 228 -5.65 7.58 -41.07
C LEU A 228 -6.85 8.13 -41.84
N ASP A 229 -7.05 7.66 -43.06
CA ASP A 229 -8.28 7.89 -43.82
C ASP A 229 -9.37 6.95 -43.29
N ILE A 230 -10.46 7.54 -42.82
CA ILE A 230 -11.64 6.86 -42.27
C ILE A 230 -12.92 7.23 -43.03
N SER A 231 -12.81 7.94 -44.15
CA SER A 231 -13.95 8.48 -44.92
C SER A 231 -14.91 7.41 -45.46
N SER A 232 -14.43 6.18 -45.64
CA SER A 232 -15.21 5.03 -46.11
C SER A 232 -15.88 4.23 -44.98
N LEU A 233 -15.59 4.56 -43.72
CA LEU A 233 -16.10 3.81 -42.56
C LEU A 233 -17.48 4.32 -42.13
N PRO A 234 -18.44 3.43 -41.80
CA PRO A 234 -19.74 3.84 -41.31
C PRO A 234 -19.65 4.66 -40.01
N LYS A 235 -20.52 5.65 -39.83
CA LYS A 235 -20.72 6.29 -38.52
C LYS A 235 -20.92 5.28 -37.39
N GLY A 236 -20.29 5.52 -36.27
CA GLY A 236 -20.35 4.61 -35.15
C GLY A 236 -19.23 4.83 -34.13
N GLN A 237 -19.24 3.99 -33.11
CA GLN A 237 -18.18 3.92 -32.11
C GLN A 237 -17.16 2.85 -32.52
N TYR A 238 -15.90 3.19 -32.34
CA TYR A 238 -14.78 2.33 -32.66
C TYR A 238 -13.77 2.33 -31.50
N ALA A 239 -13.02 1.23 -31.39
CA ALA A 239 -11.86 1.11 -30.54
C ALA A 239 -10.61 1.17 -31.42
N PHE A 240 -9.77 2.19 -31.20
CA PHE A 240 -8.43 2.25 -31.77
C PHE A 240 -7.46 1.59 -30.79
N VAL A 241 -6.94 0.43 -31.19
CA VAL A 241 -6.07 -0.43 -30.39
C VAL A 241 -4.66 -0.34 -30.95
N VAL A 242 -3.70 -0.01 -30.10
CA VAL A 242 -2.28 0.13 -30.46
C VAL A 242 -1.46 -0.81 -29.59
N ASN A 243 -0.75 -1.73 -30.24
CA ASN A 243 0.21 -2.59 -29.56
C ASN A 243 1.57 -1.90 -29.60
N THR A 244 2.15 -1.67 -28.42
CA THR A 244 3.49 -1.12 -28.27
C THR A 244 4.43 -2.20 -27.72
N VAL A 245 5.72 -1.89 -27.59
CA VAL A 245 6.69 -2.82 -26.97
C VAL A 245 6.34 -3.12 -25.51
N SER A 246 5.74 -2.17 -24.78
CA SER A 246 5.50 -2.30 -23.34
C SER A 246 4.07 -2.63 -22.96
N GLU A 247 3.08 -2.14 -23.72
CA GLU A 247 1.67 -2.29 -23.38
C GLU A 247 0.73 -2.21 -24.59
N VAL A 248 -0.54 -2.54 -24.37
CA VAL A 248 -1.64 -2.32 -25.32
C VAL A 248 -2.43 -1.08 -24.91
N ILE A 249 -2.48 -0.08 -25.78
CA ILE A 249 -3.22 1.16 -25.55
C ILE A 249 -4.52 1.10 -26.35
N THR A 250 -5.66 1.35 -25.70
CA THR A 250 -6.97 1.42 -26.37
C THR A 250 -7.58 2.80 -26.21
N LYS A 251 -8.08 3.37 -27.32
CA LYS A 251 -8.79 4.66 -27.34
C LYS A 251 -10.13 4.52 -28.02
N LYS A 252 -11.16 5.14 -27.42
CA LYS A 252 -12.48 5.25 -28.03
C LYS A 252 -12.47 6.33 -29.10
N VAL A 253 -13.00 6.02 -30.28
CA VAL A 253 -13.17 6.94 -31.41
C VAL A 253 -14.64 6.97 -31.81
N LEU A 254 -15.18 8.17 -32.03
CA LEU A 254 -16.53 8.37 -32.56
C LEU A 254 -16.44 8.91 -33.99
N ILE A 255 -16.96 8.16 -34.96
CA ILE A 255 -17.06 8.58 -36.36
C ILE A 255 -18.49 9.06 -36.64
N THR A 256 -18.65 10.20 -37.29
CA THR A 256 -19.93 10.91 -37.41
C THR A 256 -20.51 11.02 -38.82
N GLN A 257 -19.88 10.38 -39.81
CA GLN A 257 -20.26 10.46 -41.21
C GLN A 257 -20.89 9.17 -41.73
#